data_AF-H2Y482-F1
#
_entry.id   AF-H2Y482-F1
#
_cell.length_a   1.000
_cell.length_b   1.000
_cell.length_c   1.000
_cell.angle_alpha   90.00
_cell.angle_beta   90.00
_cell.angle_gamma   90.00
#
_symmetry.space_group_name_H-M   'P 1'
#
loop_
_entity.id
_entity.type
_entity.pdbx_description
1 polymer ?
#
loop_
_entity_poly.entity_id
_entity_poly.type
_entity_poly.pdbx_seq_one_letter_code
_entity_poly.pdbx_strand_id
1 'polypeptide(L)'
;MKNMTTNVTTVLNMLTTHSHFIDTLLQHNDQKDEVKLSLVQLLHKLVVSCDKSCLNARDFGYLLPAYHGTLSEIDQCLLQIMIFYESNGMSMVAHKPFLFGNTALESYHAQRNASETLYKKPTPNRILACINSEIMIKSMEEFPIRRRMILHDSGPTPNFKTPTSDVYDPCFLVPALRELLLPENLVDCRAFLQQGALGYLYVCLSSHCAHLRNMAASCIARYYQHADAQRFSEKNLTLYVIDRVRNAVRYKD
;
A
#
# COMPACT_ATOMS: atom_id res chain seq x y z
N MET A 1 -14.72 25.65 37.50
CA MET A 1 -14.13 24.40 36.98
C MET A 1 -13.54 24.69 35.61
N LYS A 2 -12.20 24.78 35.50
CA LYS A 2 -11.55 24.88 34.18
C LYS A 2 -11.71 23.52 33.52
N ASN A 3 -12.47 23.47 32.42
CA ASN A 3 -12.54 22.29 31.57
C ASN A 3 -11.11 21.97 31.12
N MET A 4 -10.55 20.90 31.67
CA MET A 4 -9.29 20.33 31.22
C MET A 4 -9.55 19.69 29.87
N THR A 5 -9.61 20.49 28.80
CA THR A 5 -9.57 19.97 27.43
C THR A 5 -8.19 19.39 27.24
N THR A 6 -8.06 18.07 27.44
CA THR A 6 -6.84 17.32 27.16
C THR A 6 -6.45 17.59 25.71
N ASN A 7 -5.30 18.21 25.50
CA ASN A 7 -4.82 18.56 24.17
C ASN A 7 -4.55 17.27 23.38
N VAL A 8 -5.19 17.11 22.23
CA VAL A 8 -5.07 15.92 21.36
C VAL A 8 -3.60 15.61 21.04
N THR A 9 -2.79 16.65 20.81
CA THR A 9 -1.36 16.52 20.55
C THR A 9 -0.61 15.90 21.73
N THR A 10 -1.00 16.25 22.96
CA THR A 10 -0.40 15.65 24.17
C THR A 10 -0.72 14.16 24.26
N VAL A 11 -1.97 13.76 23.97
CA VAL A 11 -2.37 12.35 23.99
C VAL A 11 -1.67 11.57 22.87
N LEU A 12 -1.56 12.14 21.68
CA LEU A 12 -0.83 11.53 20.56
C LEU A 12 0.65 11.32 20.90
N ASN A 13 1.29 12.31 21.54
CA ASN A 13 2.66 12.19 22.01
C ASN A 13 2.80 11.12 23.10
N MET A 14 1.86 11.06 24.06
CA MET A 14 1.86 10.01 25.08
C MET A 14 1.71 8.62 24.46
N LEU A 15 0.88 8.48 23.42
CA LEU A 15 0.67 7.21 22.73
C LEU A 15 1.92 6.78 21.96
N THR A 16 2.49 7.67 21.14
CA THR A 16 3.64 7.34 20.27
C THR A 16 4.96 7.17 21.02
N THR A 17 5.08 7.77 22.22
CA THR A 17 6.26 7.60 23.10
C THR A 17 6.12 6.44 24.08
N HIS A 18 4.95 5.80 24.15
CA HIS A 18 4.71 4.69 25.06
C HIS A 18 5.61 3.49 24.71
N SER A 19 6.21 2.85 25.72
CA SER A 19 7.19 1.77 25.55
C SER A 19 6.68 0.60 24.71
N HIS A 20 5.40 0.26 24.84
CA HIS A 20 4.76 -0.84 24.10
C HIS A 20 4.13 -0.42 22.77
N PHE A 21 4.15 0.86 22.39
CA PHE A 21 3.45 1.33 21.19
C PHE A 21 3.93 0.61 19.93
N ILE A 22 5.24 0.63 19.68
CA ILE A 22 5.84 -0.01 18.51
C ILE A 22 5.68 -1.52 18.58
N ASP A 23 5.86 -2.13 19.75
CA ASP A 23 5.74 -3.57 19.92
C ASP A 23 4.32 -4.06 19.60
N THR A 24 3.29 -3.37 20.11
CA THR A 24 1.89 -3.71 19.82
C THR A 24 1.52 -3.40 18.36
N LEU A 25 2.02 -2.30 17.80
CA LEU A 25 1.73 -1.94 16.41
C LEU A 25 2.35 -2.95 15.41
N LEU A 26 3.54 -3.46 15.70
CA LEU A 26 4.29 -4.35 14.82
C LEU A 26 4.10 -5.84 15.15
N GLN A 27 3.21 -6.19 16.08
CA GLN A 27 2.85 -7.58 16.37
C GLN A 27 2.19 -8.26 15.14
N HIS A 28 2.53 -9.54 14.95
CA HIS A 28 2.11 -10.40 13.83
C HIS A 28 1.30 -11.63 14.28
N ASN A 29 0.61 -11.56 15.42
CA ASN A 29 -0.13 -12.72 15.92
C ASN A 29 -1.57 -12.70 15.40
N ASP A 30 -1.88 -13.63 14.49
CA ASP A 30 -3.20 -13.83 13.87
C ASP A 30 -4.23 -14.49 14.81
N GLN A 31 -4.35 -13.97 16.03
CA GLN A 31 -5.49 -14.25 16.90
C GLN A 31 -6.15 -12.93 17.27
N LYS A 32 -7.03 -12.46 16.37
CA LYS A 32 -7.93 -11.32 16.55
C LYS A 32 -7.25 -10.20 17.32
N ASP A 33 -6.45 -9.44 16.61
CA ASP A 33 -5.63 -8.35 17.11
C ASP A 33 -6.50 -7.14 17.53
N GLU A 34 -7.47 -7.36 18.43
CA GLU A 34 -8.42 -6.37 18.93
C GLU A 34 -7.68 -5.22 19.63
N VAL A 35 -6.56 -5.54 20.27
CA VAL A 35 -5.67 -4.55 20.90
C VAL A 35 -5.00 -3.70 19.83
N LYS A 36 -4.38 -4.30 18.80
CA LYS A 36 -3.79 -3.56 17.67
C LYS A 36 -4.84 -2.75 16.92
N LEU A 37 -6.02 -3.31 16.68
CA LEU A 37 -7.14 -2.60 16.06
C LEU A 37 -7.56 -1.39 16.89
N SER A 38 -7.77 -1.57 18.20
CA SER A 38 -8.12 -0.47 19.11
C SER A 38 -7.04 0.60 19.15
N LEU A 39 -5.76 0.19 19.15
CA LEU A 39 -4.61 1.09 19.10
C LEU A 39 -4.60 1.90 17.80
N VAL A 40 -4.75 1.24 16.65
CA VAL A 40 -4.72 1.88 15.33
C VAL A 40 -5.94 2.77 15.12
N GLN A 41 -7.13 2.38 15.59
CA GLN A 41 -8.33 3.23 15.57
C GLN A 41 -8.16 4.46 16.46
N LEU A 42 -7.56 4.31 17.65
CA LEU A 42 -7.23 5.43 18.53
C LEU A 42 -6.23 6.37 17.87
N LEU A 43 -5.14 5.81 17.31
CA LEU A 43 -4.13 6.57 16.57
C LEU A 43 -4.77 7.35 15.41
N HIS A 44 -5.61 6.70 14.61
CA HIS A 44 -6.32 7.34 13.50
C HIS A 44 -7.20 8.51 13.97
N LYS A 45 -8.00 8.31 15.03
CA LYS A 45 -8.84 9.38 15.59
C LYS A 45 -8.01 10.56 16.11
N LEU A 46 -6.90 10.29 16.79
CA LEU A 46 -6.00 11.32 17.31
C LEU A 46 -5.35 12.10 16.17
N VAL A 47 -4.83 11.41 15.15
CA VAL A 47 -4.18 12.02 13.97
C VAL A 47 -5.14 12.93 13.21
N VAL A 48 -6.35 12.45 12.89
CA VAL A 48 -7.34 13.23 12.13
C VAL A 48 -7.87 14.43 12.94
N SER A 49 -7.72 14.40 14.27
CA SER A 49 -8.14 15.47 15.18
C SER A 49 -7.02 16.42 15.60
N CYS A 50 -5.76 16.20 15.19
CA CYS A 50 -4.62 17.05 15.57
C CYS A 50 -4.23 18.06 14.48
N ASP A 51 -3.65 19.18 14.90
CA ASP A 51 -3.12 20.20 14.00
C ASP A 51 -1.88 19.70 13.25
N LYS A 52 -1.64 20.16 12.03
CA LYS A 52 -0.52 19.72 11.15
C LYS A 52 0.86 19.68 11.83
N SER A 53 1.09 20.47 12.88
CA SER A 53 2.31 20.48 13.67
C SER A 53 2.60 19.17 14.42
N CYS A 54 1.60 18.30 14.62
CA CYS A 54 1.77 16.99 15.26
C CYS A 54 2.36 15.92 14.32
N LEU A 55 2.37 16.15 13.01
CA LEU A 55 2.69 15.14 12.00
C LEU A 55 4.19 15.13 11.70
N ASN A 56 4.79 13.95 11.66
CA ASN A 56 6.20 13.80 11.31
C ASN A 56 6.39 12.78 10.18
N ALA A 57 7.12 13.15 9.12
CA ALA A 57 7.44 12.20 8.05
C ALA A 57 8.20 10.95 8.53
N ARG A 58 8.84 10.97 9.71
CA ARG A 58 9.47 9.78 10.32
C ARG A 58 8.46 8.71 10.74
N ASP A 59 7.19 9.08 10.93
CA ASP A 59 6.14 8.15 11.36
C ASP A 59 5.86 7.06 10.31
N PHE A 60 6.10 7.35 9.02
CA PHE A 60 6.06 6.34 7.95
C PHE A 60 7.01 5.16 8.22
N GLY A 61 8.08 5.37 8.99
CA GLY A 61 9.04 4.33 9.36
C GLY A 61 8.44 3.19 10.18
N TYR A 62 7.38 3.44 10.96
CA TYR A 62 6.63 2.39 11.67
C TYR A 62 5.25 2.10 11.06
N LEU A 63 4.64 3.06 10.36
CA LEU A 63 3.35 2.84 9.68
C LEU A 63 3.47 1.83 8.52
N LEU A 64 4.52 1.93 7.70
CA LEU A 64 4.72 1.03 6.55
C LEU A 64 4.99 -0.43 6.97
N PRO A 65 5.86 -0.71 7.96
CA PRO A 65 6.00 -2.06 8.52
C PRO A 65 4.72 -2.64 9.13
N ALA A 66 3.88 -1.80 9.74
CA ALA A 66 2.63 -2.23 10.35
C ALA A 66 1.52 -2.56 9.34
N TYR A 67 1.68 -2.09 8.10
CA TYR A 67 0.67 -2.12 7.04
C TYR A 67 0.89 -3.28 6.07
N HIS A 68 -0.10 -4.15 5.89
CA HIS A 68 0.01 -5.35 5.05
C HIS A 68 -0.59 -5.20 3.65
N GLY A 69 -1.16 -4.04 3.33
CA GLY A 69 -1.72 -3.76 2.01
C GLY A 69 -3.11 -4.35 1.78
N THR A 70 -3.79 -4.86 2.82
CA THR A 70 -5.07 -5.57 2.71
C THR A 70 -6.28 -4.68 2.96
N LEU A 71 -7.49 -5.24 2.79
CA LEU A 71 -8.76 -4.63 3.20
C LEU A 71 -9.14 -4.92 4.65
N SER A 72 -8.22 -5.41 5.49
CA SER A 72 -8.46 -5.49 6.93
C SER A 72 -8.76 -4.11 7.53
N GLU A 73 -9.52 -4.05 8.61
CA GLU A 73 -9.87 -2.77 9.23
C GLU A 73 -8.63 -2.00 9.73
N ILE A 74 -7.62 -2.74 10.20
CA ILE A 74 -6.32 -2.20 10.61
C ILE A 74 -5.66 -1.51 9.41
N ASP A 75 -5.52 -2.21 8.29
CA ASP A 75 -4.87 -1.69 7.10
C ASP A 75 -5.62 -0.49 6.50
N GLN A 76 -6.96 -0.53 6.50
CA GLN A 76 -7.74 0.62 6.03
C GLN A 76 -7.53 1.87 6.90
N CYS A 77 -7.44 1.72 8.22
CA CYS A 77 -7.11 2.82 9.12
C CYS A 77 -5.67 3.32 8.91
N LEU A 78 -4.69 2.42 8.77
CA LEU A 78 -3.29 2.78 8.50
C LEU A 78 -3.14 3.53 7.17
N LEU A 79 -3.83 3.08 6.11
CA LEU A 79 -3.85 3.77 4.82
C LEU A 79 -4.46 5.17 4.93
N GLN A 80 -5.56 5.32 5.68
CA GLN A 80 -6.18 6.64 5.92
C GLN A 80 -5.24 7.57 6.70
N ILE A 81 -4.51 7.07 7.70
CA ILE A 81 -3.47 7.84 8.40
C ILE A 81 -2.41 8.30 7.39
N MET A 82 -1.86 7.40 6.58
CA MET A 82 -0.81 7.76 5.61
C MET A 82 -1.29 8.80 4.59
N ILE A 83 -2.52 8.67 4.08
CA ILE A 83 -3.13 9.65 3.17
C ILE A 83 -3.32 11.00 3.87
N PHE A 84 -3.75 11.01 5.13
CA PHE A 84 -3.88 12.25 5.90
C PHE A 84 -2.54 12.96 6.08
N TYR A 85 -1.45 12.20 6.31
CA TYR A 85 -0.10 12.76 6.37
C TYR A 85 0.26 13.44 5.04
N GLU A 86 0.07 12.75 3.91
CA GLU A 86 0.37 13.28 2.58
C GLU A 86 -0.47 14.51 2.23
N SER A 87 -1.77 14.50 2.50
CA SER A 87 -2.67 15.65 2.28
C SER A 87 -2.33 16.86 3.15
N ASN A 88 -1.58 16.66 4.24
CA ASN A 88 -1.07 17.75 5.09
C ASN A 88 0.39 18.14 4.80
N GLY A 89 0.96 17.65 3.68
CA GLY A 89 2.28 18.06 3.19
C GLY A 89 3.44 17.20 3.67
N MET A 90 3.18 16.09 4.39
CA MET A 90 4.23 15.14 4.75
C MET A 90 4.53 14.21 3.57
N SER A 91 5.71 14.37 2.99
CA SER A 91 6.11 13.58 1.82
C SER A 91 6.63 12.19 2.22
N MET A 92 6.06 11.14 1.64
CA MET A 92 6.55 9.77 1.80
C MET A 92 7.80 9.50 0.94
N VAL A 93 8.24 10.43 0.07
CA VAL A 93 9.34 10.23 -0.91
C VAL A 93 10.63 9.70 -0.28
N ALA A 94 10.94 10.08 0.97
CA ALA A 94 12.11 9.59 1.70
C ALA A 94 12.11 8.08 1.93
N HIS A 95 10.93 7.45 1.90
CA HIS A 95 10.70 6.02 2.10
C HIS A 95 10.59 5.24 0.78
N LYS A 96 10.90 5.84 -0.38
CA LYS A 96 10.94 5.10 -1.64
C LYS A 96 12.14 4.13 -1.68
N PRO A 97 11.98 2.91 -2.20
CA PRO A 97 10.72 2.31 -2.65
C PRO A 97 9.81 1.94 -1.46
N PHE A 98 8.51 2.11 -1.61
CA PHE A 98 7.51 1.88 -0.55
C PHE A 98 7.34 0.40 -0.23
N LEU A 99 8.25 -0.15 0.57
CA LEU A 99 8.08 -1.48 1.15
C LEU A 99 6.96 -1.42 2.18
N PHE A 100 6.22 -2.51 2.31
CA PHE A 100 5.16 -2.67 3.30
C PHE A 100 5.20 -4.07 3.92
N GLY A 101 4.50 -4.24 5.04
CA GLY A 101 4.39 -5.48 5.78
C GLY A 101 5.73 -6.03 6.24
N ASN A 102 5.87 -7.35 6.19
CA ASN A 102 7.03 -8.04 6.75
C ASN A 102 8.36 -7.62 6.09
N THR A 103 8.36 -7.36 4.79
CA THR A 103 9.57 -6.89 4.08
C THR A 103 10.01 -5.49 4.54
N ALA A 104 9.04 -4.62 4.86
CA ALA A 104 9.34 -3.32 5.47
C ALA A 104 9.82 -3.47 6.92
N LEU A 105 9.25 -4.40 7.67
CA LEU A 105 9.68 -4.69 9.04
C LEU A 105 11.13 -5.18 9.10
N GLU A 106 11.51 -6.10 8.22
CA GLU A 106 12.90 -6.55 8.06
C GLU A 106 13.85 -5.38 7.77
N SER A 107 13.43 -4.49 6.87
CA SER A 107 14.20 -3.30 6.51
C SER A 107 14.31 -2.32 7.69
N TYR A 108 13.24 -2.14 8.46
CA TYR A 108 13.21 -1.32 9.66
C TYR A 108 14.19 -1.84 10.72
N HIS A 109 14.18 -3.16 10.99
CA HIS A 109 15.13 -3.77 11.92
C HIS A 109 16.58 -3.66 11.43
N ALA A 110 16.81 -3.87 10.12
CA ALA A 110 18.14 -3.72 9.54
C ALA A 110 18.67 -2.29 9.66
N GLN A 111 17.83 -1.27 9.44
CA GLN A 111 18.22 0.14 9.62
C GLN A 111 18.57 0.45 11.08
N ARG A 112 17.81 -0.07 12.04
CA ARG A 112 18.04 0.22 13.46
C ARG A 112 19.33 -0.39 13.99
N ASN A 113 19.77 -1.50 13.41
CA ASN A 113 20.95 -2.26 13.85
C ASN A 113 22.22 -1.94 13.03
N ALA A 114 22.09 -1.35 11.84
CA ALA A 114 23.21 -0.99 10.98
C ALA A 114 23.68 0.46 11.24
N SER A 115 24.98 0.71 11.08
CA SER A 115 25.48 2.08 10.95
C SER A 115 24.97 2.71 9.66
N GLU A 116 24.70 4.02 9.66
CA GLU A 116 24.15 4.77 8.51
C GLU A 116 24.92 4.54 7.20
N THR A 117 26.22 4.25 7.29
CA THR A 117 27.10 4.00 6.14
C THR A 117 26.94 2.60 5.51
N LEU A 118 26.39 1.62 6.22
CA LEU A 118 26.20 0.25 5.70
C LEU A 118 24.82 0.01 5.09
N TYR A 119 23.84 0.87 5.36
CA TYR A 119 22.48 0.66 4.90
C TYR A 119 22.35 0.88 3.39
N LYS A 120 22.11 -0.21 2.65
CA LYS A 120 21.80 -0.15 1.21
C LYS A 120 20.32 0.13 1.03
N LYS A 121 19.99 1.20 0.28
CA LYS A 121 18.61 1.50 -0.09
C LYS A 121 18.00 0.31 -0.85
N PRO A 122 16.75 -0.08 -0.54
CA PRO A 122 16.09 -1.19 -1.23
C PRO A 122 15.92 -0.89 -2.73
N THR A 123 16.02 -1.91 -3.57
CA THR A 123 15.72 -1.78 -5.00
C THR A 123 14.21 -1.81 -5.23
N PRO A 124 13.68 -1.20 -6.31
CA PRO A 124 12.25 -1.22 -6.61
C PRO A 124 11.65 -2.64 -6.62
N ASN A 125 12.38 -3.64 -7.14
CA ASN A 125 11.94 -5.04 -7.15
C ASN A 125 11.64 -5.63 -5.77
N ARG A 126 12.13 -5.03 -4.67
CA ARG A 126 11.78 -5.47 -3.33
C ARG A 126 10.28 -5.31 -3.03
N ILE A 127 9.56 -4.43 -3.73
CA ILE A 127 8.10 -4.34 -3.65
C ILE A 127 7.44 -5.68 -4.02
N LEU A 128 8.00 -6.42 -5.00
CA LEU A 128 7.47 -7.72 -5.40
C LEU A 128 7.64 -8.79 -4.31
N ALA A 129 8.58 -8.61 -3.39
CA ALA A 129 8.76 -9.48 -2.23
C ALA A 129 7.74 -9.20 -1.12
N CYS A 130 7.09 -8.03 -1.13
CA CYS A 130 5.98 -7.72 -0.21
C CYS A 130 4.67 -8.44 -0.61
N ILE A 131 4.60 -8.97 -1.84
CA ILE A 131 3.41 -9.62 -2.37
C ILE A 131 3.43 -11.11 -1.97
N ASN A 132 2.41 -11.51 -1.22
CA ASN A 132 2.10 -12.89 -0.87
C ASN A 132 1.20 -13.47 -1.98
N SER A 133 1.63 -14.59 -2.56
CA SER A 133 0.93 -15.25 -3.66
C SER A 133 -0.45 -15.80 -3.27
N GLU A 134 -0.63 -16.29 -2.05
CA GLU A 134 -1.90 -16.83 -1.57
C GLU A 134 -2.94 -15.72 -1.40
N ILE A 135 -2.55 -14.62 -0.74
CA ILE A 135 -3.39 -13.42 -0.63
C ILE A 135 -3.69 -12.88 -2.03
N MET A 136 -2.72 -12.87 -2.94
CA MET A 136 -2.92 -12.40 -4.32
C MET A 136 -3.97 -13.24 -5.07
N ILE A 137 -3.92 -14.57 -4.98
CA ILE A 137 -4.91 -15.46 -5.60
C ILE A 137 -6.29 -15.16 -5.04
N LYS A 138 -6.44 -15.12 -3.71
CA LYS A 138 -7.70 -14.78 -3.05
C LYS A 138 -8.21 -13.39 -3.46
N SER A 139 -7.31 -12.42 -3.61
CA SER A 139 -7.63 -11.05 -4.05
C SER A 139 -8.17 -10.98 -5.47
N MET A 140 -7.74 -11.89 -6.35
CA MET A 140 -8.27 -12.00 -7.71
C MET A 140 -9.64 -12.69 -7.73
N GLU A 141 -9.84 -13.71 -6.89
CA GLU A 141 -11.11 -14.44 -6.77
C GLU A 141 -12.21 -13.61 -6.10
N GLU A 142 -11.86 -12.85 -5.05
CA GLU A 142 -12.78 -12.08 -4.21
C GLU A 142 -12.61 -10.56 -4.43
N PHE A 143 -12.35 -10.17 -5.68
CA PHE A 143 -12.00 -8.78 -6.00
C PHE A 143 -13.07 -7.77 -5.55
N PRO A 144 -12.70 -6.70 -4.82
CA PRO A 144 -13.64 -5.73 -4.27
C PRO A 144 -14.13 -4.74 -5.35
N ILE A 145 -15.00 -5.20 -6.26
CA ILE A 145 -15.41 -4.46 -7.46
C ILE A 145 -15.97 -3.04 -7.19
N ARG A 146 -16.53 -2.80 -5.99
CA ARG A 146 -17.10 -1.51 -5.57
C ARG A 146 -16.13 -0.61 -4.80
N ARG A 147 -14.94 -1.09 -4.47
CA ARG A 147 -13.89 -0.28 -3.82
C ARG A 147 -13.44 0.81 -4.78
N ARG A 148 -13.52 2.07 -4.34
CA ARG A 148 -13.11 3.25 -5.11
C ARG A 148 -11.78 3.78 -4.59
N MET A 149 -10.95 4.32 -5.49
CA MET A 149 -9.72 5.03 -5.15
C MET A 149 -9.99 6.11 -4.10
N ILE A 150 -9.12 6.20 -3.10
CA ILE A 150 -9.09 7.33 -2.17
C ILE A 150 -8.34 8.46 -2.86
N LEU A 151 -8.96 9.63 -2.98
CA LEU A 151 -8.34 10.83 -3.54
C LEU A 151 -8.00 11.80 -2.40
N HIS A 152 -6.93 12.59 -2.53
CA HIS A 152 -6.46 13.49 -1.48
C HIS A 152 -7.52 14.52 -1.02
N ASP A 153 -8.46 14.88 -1.91
CA ASP A 153 -9.51 15.88 -1.66
C ASP A 153 -10.89 15.28 -1.38
N SER A 154 -11.03 13.95 -1.47
CA SER A 154 -12.23 13.30 -0.95
C SER A 154 -12.12 13.31 0.56
N GLY A 155 -13.09 13.92 1.26
CA GLY A 155 -13.11 14.03 2.73
C GLY A 155 -13.07 12.68 3.47
N PRO A 156 -13.60 12.58 4.71
CA PRO A 156 -13.50 11.37 5.51
C PRO A 156 -13.93 10.13 4.70
N THR A 157 -12.99 9.19 4.50
CA THR A 157 -13.25 8.00 3.70
C THR A 157 -13.71 6.89 4.64
N PRO A 158 -14.98 6.46 4.60
CA PRO A 158 -15.43 5.40 5.49
C PRO A 158 -14.72 4.09 5.14
N ASN A 159 -14.55 3.22 6.16
CA ASN A 159 -14.02 1.88 5.93
C ASN A 159 -14.91 1.13 4.96
N PHE A 160 -14.28 0.59 3.92
CA PHE A 160 -14.88 -0.32 2.97
C PHE A 160 -15.18 -1.65 3.67
N LYS A 161 -16.45 -2.02 3.71
CA LYS A 161 -16.88 -3.31 4.25
C LYS A 161 -16.73 -4.38 3.18
N THR A 162 -15.90 -5.38 3.48
CA THR A 162 -15.69 -6.57 2.66
C THR A 162 -16.05 -7.81 3.48
N PRO A 163 -16.65 -8.86 2.86
CA PRO A 163 -16.86 -10.14 3.53
C PRO A 163 -15.56 -10.79 4.00
N THR A 164 -14.45 -10.52 3.28
CA THR A 164 -13.13 -11.08 3.55
C THR A 164 -12.09 -9.96 3.67
N SER A 165 -11.34 -9.95 4.77
CA SER A 165 -10.28 -8.98 5.03
C SER A 165 -8.96 -9.33 4.35
N ASP A 166 -8.75 -10.60 4.01
CA ASP A 166 -7.45 -11.12 3.56
C ASP A 166 -7.30 -11.01 2.04
N VAL A 167 -7.60 -9.82 1.52
CA VAL A 167 -7.44 -9.46 0.12
C VAL A 167 -6.74 -8.12 0.04
N TYR A 168 -5.88 -7.94 -0.95
CA TYR A 168 -5.17 -6.68 -1.19
C TYR A 168 -6.14 -5.54 -1.51
N ASP A 169 -5.96 -4.38 -0.87
CA ASP A 169 -6.70 -3.17 -1.20
C ASP A 169 -6.14 -2.59 -2.52
N PRO A 170 -6.96 -2.54 -3.60
CA PRO A 170 -6.51 -1.98 -4.87
C PRO A 170 -6.14 -0.49 -4.77
N CYS A 171 -6.64 0.24 -3.77
CA CYS A 171 -6.33 1.66 -3.55
C CYS A 171 -4.89 1.88 -3.13
N PHE A 172 -4.21 0.84 -2.64
CA PHE A 172 -2.80 0.89 -2.30
C PHE A 172 -1.95 0.09 -3.29
N LEU A 173 -2.34 -1.15 -3.56
CA LEU A 173 -1.51 -2.07 -4.34
C LEU A 173 -1.32 -1.56 -5.78
N VAL A 174 -2.37 -1.00 -6.42
CA VAL A 174 -2.23 -0.49 -7.80
C VAL A 174 -1.31 0.74 -7.85
N PRO A 175 -1.42 1.75 -6.97
CA PRO A 175 -0.41 2.79 -6.86
C PRO A 175 1.02 2.28 -6.60
N ALA A 176 1.20 1.29 -5.70
CA ALA A 176 2.52 0.71 -5.44
C ALA A 176 3.12 0.03 -6.69
N LEU A 177 2.31 -0.71 -7.44
CA LEU A 177 2.72 -1.31 -8.71
C LEU A 177 2.99 -0.24 -9.79
N ARG A 178 2.22 0.86 -9.80
CA ARG A 178 2.45 1.99 -10.71
C ARG A 178 3.79 2.66 -10.48
N GLU A 179 4.16 2.85 -9.21
CA GLU A 179 5.46 3.38 -8.81
C GLU A 179 6.59 2.40 -9.17
N LEU A 180 6.41 1.10 -8.94
CA LEU A 180 7.35 0.07 -9.39
C LEU A 180 7.59 0.15 -10.91
N LEU A 181 6.53 0.35 -11.69
CA LEU A 181 6.56 0.37 -13.16
C LEU A 181 6.97 1.73 -13.76
N LEU A 182 7.45 2.69 -12.97
CA LEU A 182 8.01 3.93 -13.52
C LEU A 182 9.16 3.62 -14.51
N PRO A 183 9.30 4.37 -15.62
CA PRO A 183 10.26 4.05 -16.68
C PRO A 183 11.73 3.94 -16.22
N GLU A 184 12.11 4.68 -15.18
CA GLU A 184 13.44 4.68 -14.59
C GLU A 184 13.77 3.43 -13.76
N ASN A 185 12.77 2.62 -13.40
CA ASN A 185 12.98 1.44 -12.57
C ASN A 185 13.33 0.21 -13.41
N LEU A 186 14.32 -0.55 -12.95
CA LEU A 186 14.60 -1.89 -13.48
C LEU A 186 13.65 -2.90 -12.84
N VAL A 187 12.60 -3.30 -13.56
CA VAL A 187 11.58 -4.23 -13.06
C VAL A 187 11.87 -5.65 -13.54
N ASP A 188 11.85 -6.63 -12.64
CA ASP A 188 11.85 -8.05 -13.03
C ASP A 188 10.46 -8.45 -13.50
N CYS A 189 10.24 -8.47 -14.83
CA CYS A 189 8.94 -8.77 -15.41
C CYS A 189 8.50 -10.21 -15.16
N ARG A 190 9.45 -11.16 -15.04
CA ARG A 190 9.10 -12.55 -14.78
C ARG A 190 8.63 -12.72 -13.34
N ALA A 191 9.32 -12.12 -12.38
CA ALA A 191 8.88 -12.11 -10.99
C ALA A 191 7.53 -11.38 -10.82
N PHE A 192 7.34 -10.25 -11.52
CA PHE A 192 6.06 -9.53 -11.54
C PHE A 192 4.90 -10.41 -12.01
N LEU A 193 5.13 -11.22 -13.06
CA LEU A 193 4.16 -12.18 -13.56
C LEU A 193 3.92 -13.33 -12.56
N GLN A 194 4.98 -13.92 -12.02
CA GLN A 194 4.91 -15.04 -11.08
C GLN A 194 4.20 -14.69 -9.78
N GLN A 195 4.35 -13.46 -9.29
CA GLN A 195 3.65 -12.95 -8.11
C GLN A 195 2.18 -12.58 -8.39
N GLY A 196 1.67 -12.84 -9.60
CA GLY A 196 0.27 -12.59 -9.96
C GLY A 196 -0.08 -11.11 -10.17
N ALA A 197 0.88 -10.19 -10.07
CA ALA A 197 0.62 -8.75 -10.13
C ALA A 197 0.00 -8.33 -11.47
N LEU A 198 0.40 -8.94 -12.59
CA LEU A 198 -0.23 -8.67 -13.89
C LEU A 198 -1.68 -9.18 -13.95
N GLY A 199 -1.94 -10.37 -13.39
CA GLY A 199 -3.29 -10.93 -13.28
C GLY A 199 -4.22 -10.01 -12.48
N TYR A 200 -3.73 -9.53 -11.33
CA TYR A 200 -4.46 -8.58 -10.49
C TYR A 200 -4.78 -7.27 -11.21
N LEU A 201 -3.86 -6.73 -12.02
CA LEU A 201 -4.13 -5.55 -12.84
C LEU A 201 -5.25 -5.80 -13.86
N TYR A 202 -5.32 -6.99 -14.48
CA TYR A 202 -6.45 -7.34 -15.35
C TYR A 202 -7.77 -7.39 -14.59
N VAL A 203 -7.79 -7.98 -13.39
CA VAL A 203 -8.99 -8.00 -12.55
C VAL A 203 -9.41 -6.58 -12.17
N CYS A 204 -8.45 -5.67 -11.91
CA CYS A 204 -8.74 -4.26 -11.63
C CYS A 204 -9.47 -3.54 -12.78
N LEU A 205 -9.35 -3.99 -14.03
CA LEU A 205 -10.11 -3.44 -15.16
C LEU A 205 -11.61 -3.70 -15.04
N SER A 206 -12.04 -4.67 -14.22
CA SER A 206 -13.46 -4.94 -13.92
C SER A 206 -14.06 -3.98 -12.89
N SER A 207 -13.25 -3.18 -12.19
CA SER A 207 -13.72 -2.30 -11.11
C SER A 207 -14.81 -1.34 -11.57
N HIS A 208 -15.78 -1.04 -10.70
CA HIS A 208 -16.76 0.02 -10.92
C HIS A 208 -16.14 1.43 -10.85
N CYS A 209 -14.91 1.58 -10.33
CA CYS A 209 -14.20 2.86 -10.23
C CYS A 209 -13.39 3.15 -11.51
N ALA A 210 -13.76 4.20 -12.26
CA ALA A 210 -13.05 4.58 -13.49
C ALA A 210 -11.58 4.93 -13.25
N HIS A 211 -11.26 5.61 -12.15
CA HIS A 211 -9.87 5.95 -11.78
C HIS A 211 -9.00 4.69 -11.61
N LEU A 212 -9.53 3.67 -10.92
CA LEU A 212 -8.83 2.41 -10.72
C LEU A 212 -8.61 1.67 -12.05
N ARG A 213 -9.64 1.60 -12.90
CA ARG A 213 -9.52 1.00 -14.25
C ARG A 213 -8.45 1.70 -15.09
N ASN A 214 -8.46 3.03 -15.12
CA ASN A 214 -7.50 3.82 -15.90
C ASN A 214 -6.07 3.63 -15.37
N MET A 215 -5.89 3.60 -14.05
CA MET A 215 -4.59 3.36 -13.44
C MET A 215 -4.06 1.95 -13.76
N ALA A 216 -4.92 0.93 -13.64
CA ALA A 216 -4.56 -0.44 -13.98
C ALA A 216 -4.19 -0.59 -15.46
N ALA A 217 -4.97 0.01 -16.37
CA ALA A 217 -4.66 0.03 -17.80
C ALA A 217 -3.31 0.69 -18.08
N SER A 218 -3.01 1.81 -17.42
CA SER A 218 -1.69 2.46 -17.51
C SER A 218 -0.56 1.57 -17.00
N CYS A 219 -0.76 0.83 -15.90
CA CYS A 219 0.22 -0.13 -15.39
C CYS A 219 0.46 -1.28 -16.38
N ILE A 220 -0.59 -1.83 -17.00
CA ILE A 220 -0.45 -2.87 -18.03
C ILE A 220 0.35 -2.35 -19.24
N ALA A 221 0.08 -1.12 -19.68
CA ALA A 221 0.84 -0.50 -20.77
C ALA A 221 2.33 -0.31 -20.41
N ARG A 222 2.64 0.11 -19.19
CA ARG A 222 4.03 0.23 -18.71
C ARG A 222 4.72 -1.13 -18.57
N TYR A 223 4.01 -2.13 -18.04
CA TYR A 223 4.53 -3.50 -17.96
C TYR A 223 4.89 -4.03 -19.36
N TYR A 224 4.07 -3.76 -20.38
CA TYR A 224 4.39 -4.13 -21.76
C TYR A 224 5.75 -3.55 -22.19
N GLN A 225 6.00 -2.26 -21.93
CA GLN A 225 7.26 -1.59 -22.27
C GLN A 225 8.46 -2.24 -21.56
N HIS A 226 8.32 -2.54 -20.27
CA HIS A 226 9.36 -3.25 -19.50
C HIS A 226 9.62 -4.66 -20.03
N ALA A 227 8.55 -5.42 -20.31
CA ALA A 227 8.64 -6.81 -20.75
C ALA A 227 9.18 -6.95 -22.17
N ASP A 228 8.87 -6.01 -23.07
CA ASP A 228 9.33 -6.02 -24.45
C ASP A 228 10.87 -5.88 -24.56
N ALA A 229 11.50 -5.16 -23.63
CA ALA A 229 12.96 -5.03 -23.57
C ALA A 229 13.66 -6.25 -22.95
N GLN A 230 12.93 -7.18 -22.34
CA GLN A 230 13.49 -8.30 -21.56
C GLN A 230 13.41 -9.65 -22.29
N ARG A 231 14.06 -10.67 -21.73
CA ARG A 231 14.03 -12.06 -22.20
C ARG A 231 13.61 -12.98 -21.06
N PHE A 232 12.46 -13.62 -21.19
CA PHE A 232 11.95 -14.66 -20.28
C PHE A 232 10.94 -15.55 -21.02
N SER A 233 10.74 -16.77 -20.54
CA SER A 233 10.00 -17.82 -21.26
C SER A 233 8.56 -17.43 -21.59
N GLU A 234 7.89 -16.74 -20.67
CA GLU A 234 6.47 -16.40 -20.77
C GLU A 234 6.22 -15.14 -21.61
N LYS A 235 7.26 -14.39 -21.97
CA LYS A 235 7.17 -13.06 -22.61
C LYS A 235 6.21 -13.03 -23.80
N ASN A 236 6.43 -13.89 -24.79
CA ASN A 236 5.67 -13.84 -26.05
C ASN A 236 4.18 -14.08 -25.81
N LEU A 237 3.85 -15.04 -24.93
CA LEU A 237 2.47 -15.31 -24.54
C LEU A 237 1.86 -14.11 -23.80
N THR A 238 2.60 -13.55 -22.85
CA THR A 238 2.12 -12.38 -22.07
C THR A 238 1.85 -11.17 -22.96
N LEU A 239 2.79 -10.80 -23.83
CA LEU A 239 2.63 -9.67 -24.75
C LEU A 239 1.47 -9.92 -25.73
N TYR A 240 1.34 -11.14 -26.25
CA TYR A 240 0.23 -11.52 -27.11
C TYR A 240 -1.13 -11.30 -26.43
N VAL A 241 -1.29 -11.71 -25.17
CA VAL A 241 -2.53 -11.50 -24.41
C VAL A 241 -2.81 -10.00 -24.22
N ILE A 242 -1.79 -9.21 -23.86
CA ILE A 242 -1.95 -7.75 -23.72
C ILE A 242 -2.43 -7.12 -25.03
N ASP A 243 -1.84 -7.52 -26.16
CA ASP A 243 -2.23 -7.00 -27.47
C ASP A 243 -3.66 -7.42 -27.87
N ARG A 244 -4.08 -8.64 -27.52
CA ARG A 244 -5.47 -9.09 -27.76
C ARG A 244 -6.48 -8.28 -26.96
N VAL A 245 -6.20 -8.02 -25.69
CA VAL A 245 -7.06 -7.20 -24.83
C VAL A 245 -7.09 -5.76 -25.34
N ARG A 246 -5.93 -5.18 -25.68
CA ARG A 246 -5.81 -3.83 -26.24
C ARG A 246 -6.65 -3.69 -27.53
N ASN A 247 -6.53 -4.63 -28.45
CA ASN A 247 -7.23 -4.60 -29.75
C ASN A 247 -8.73 -4.89 -29.64
N ALA A 248 -9.19 -5.50 -28.54
CA ALA A 248 -10.62 -5.71 -28.29
C ALA A 248 -11.35 -4.43 -27.90
N VAL A 249 -10.63 -3.42 -27.37
CA VAL A 249 -11.21 -2.11 -27.03
C VAL A 249 -11.47 -1.34 -28.31
N ARG A 250 -12.74 -1.35 -28.77
CA ARG A 250 -13.18 -0.53 -29.90
C ARG A 250 -13.30 0.93 -29.44
N TYR A 251 -12.63 1.84 -30.12
CA TYR A 251 -13.00 3.25 -30.06
C TYR A 251 -14.37 3.40 -30.71
N LYS A 252 -15.34 3.99 -29.99
CA LYS A 252 -16.50 4.58 -30.65
C LYS A 252 -16.01 5.92 -31.18
N ASP A 253 -15.99 6.06 -32.51
CA ASP A 253 -15.97 7.37 -33.17
C ASP A 253 -17.20 8.19 -32.76
#